data_AF-A0AAP7LV25-F1
#
_entry.id   AF-A0AAP7LV25-F1
#
_cell.length_a   1.000
_cell.length_b   1.000
_cell.length_c   1.000
_cell.angle_alpha   90.00
_cell.angle_beta   90.00
_cell.angle_gamma   90.00
#
_symmetry.space_group_name_H-M   'P 1'
#
loop_
_entity.id
_entity.type
_entity.pdbx_description
1 polymer ?
#
loop_
_entity_poly.entity_id
_entity_poly.type
_entity_poly.pdbx_seq_one_letter_code
_entity_poly.pdbx_strand_id
1 'polypeptide(L)'
;MATYMTEVFENMGKEINAILKKGGSDWFVESNQECEIIDELITGLDTIELKEAHIENKNNMTISEYERVLFNYTVEEFDLDVDRLNNTDKHEITQYVYGYIWLTYRTNKLIQNA
;
A
#
# COMPACT_ATOMS: atom_id res chain seq x y z
N MET A 1 22.54 3.12 3.64
CA MET A 1 21.43 2.20 3.99
C MET A 1 20.10 2.93 4.05
N ALA A 2 20.02 4.14 4.62
CA ALA A 2 18.83 4.99 4.57
C ALA A 2 18.39 5.37 3.13
N THR A 3 19.32 5.80 2.28
CA THR A 3 19.02 6.29 0.91
C THR A 3 18.35 5.25 0.01
N TYR A 4 18.75 3.98 0.10
CA TYR A 4 18.15 2.90 -0.70
C TYR A 4 16.71 2.60 -0.29
N MET A 5 16.40 2.70 1.01
CA MET A 5 15.04 2.48 1.52
C MET A 5 14.11 3.62 1.10
N THR A 6 14.63 4.86 1.05
CA THR A 6 13.89 6.03 0.56
C THR A 6 13.53 5.88 -0.92
N GLU A 7 14.49 5.50 -1.77
CA GLU A 7 14.25 5.33 -3.21
C GLU A 7 13.25 4.20 -3.52
N VAL A 8 13.32 3.09 -2.77
CA VAL A 8 12.34 2.00 -2.89
C VAL A 8 10.93 2.49 -2.56
N PHE A 9 10.81 3.28 -1.51
CA PHE A 9 9.53 3.82 -1.05
C PHE A 9 8.95 4.84 -2.04
N GLU A 10 9.77 5.76 -2.55
CA GLU A 10 9.39 6.74 -3.57
C GLU A 10 8.90 6.05 -4.84
N ASN A 11 9.59 4.99 -5.29
CA ASN A 11 9.18 4.22 -6.46
C ASN A 11 7.85 3.49 -6.21
N MET A 12 7.66 2.86 -5.04
CA MET A 12 6.38 2.25 -4.67
C MET A 12 5.25 3.29 -4.66
N GLY A 13 5.50 4.48 -4.12
CA GLY A 13 4.55 5.58 -4.12
C GLY A 13 4.10 5.97 -5.51
N LYS A 14 5.05 6.13 -6.45
CA LYS A 14 4.71 6.44 -7.86
C LYS A 14 3.88 5.36 -8.53
N GLU A 15 4.23 4.09 -8.32
CA GLU A 15 3.51 2.97 -8.94
C GLU A 15 2.09 2.85 -8.37
N ILE A 16 1.92 3.01 -7.05
CA ILE A 16 0.60 3.10 -6.43
C ILE A 16 -0.17 4.27 -7.03
N ASN A 17 0.40 5.48 -7.07
CA ASN A 17 -0.24 6.68 -7.61
C ASN A 17 -0.68 6.49 -9.09
N ALA A 18 0.13 5.82 -9.90
CA ALA A 18 -0.23 5.49 -11.28
C ALA A 18 -1.44 4.56 -11.36
N ILE A 19 -1.55 3.58 -10.44
CA ILE A 19 -2.70 2.68 -10.36
C ILE A 19 -3.94 3.42 -9.83
N LEU A 20 -3.79 4.30 -8.83
CA LEU A 20 -4.87 5.17 -8.33
C LEU A 20 -5.49 5.98 -9.47
N LYS A 21 -4.65 6.59 -10.32
CA LYS A 21 -5.09 7.31 -11.51
C LYS A 21 -5.92 6.46 -12.46
N LYS A 22 -5.46 5.24 -12.76
CA LYS A 22 -6.17 4.30 -13.65
C LYS A 22 -7.53 3.91 -13.07
N GLY A 23 -7.54 3.62 -11.77
CA GLY A 23 -8.73 3.27 -10.98
C GLY A 23 -9.68 4.43 -10.71
N GLY A 24 -9.34 5.66 -11.13
CA GLY A 24 -10.21 6.82 -10.97
C GLY A 24 -10.35 7.32 -9.53
N SER A 25 -9.38 6.97 -8.68
CA SER A 25 -9.36 7.39 -7.27
C SER A 25 -9.15 8.90 -7.13
N ASP A 26 -9.88 9.51 -6.21
CA ASP A 26 -9.68 10.91 -5.79
C ASP A 26 -8.39 11.12 -4.98
N TRP A 27 -7.74 10.04 -4.54
CA TRP A 27 -6.45 10.09 -3.84
C TRP A 27 -5.25 10.20 -4.79
N PHE A 28 -5.48 10.15 -6.10
CA PHE A 28 -4.41 10.36 -7.08
C PHE A 28 -3.84 11.77 -6.99
N VAL A 29 -2.51 11.86 -6.88
CA VAL A 29 -1.78 13.12 -6.88
C VAL A 29 -1.29 13.45 -8.28
N GLU A 30 -1.75 14.56 -8.86
CA GLU A 30 -1.36 15.02 -10.21
C GLU A 30 0.11 15.45 -10.31
N SER A 31 0.71 15.83 -9.19
CA SER A 31 2.09 16.29 -9.12
C SER A 31 3.09 15.17 -9.46
N ASN A 32 4.21 15.57 -10.06
CA ASN A 32 5.36 14.68 -10.27
C ASN A 32 6.35 14.75 -9.09
N GLN A 33 6.04 15.49 -8.04
CA GLN A 33 6.88 15.57 -6.85
C GLN A 33 6.68 14.34 -5.97
N GLU A 34 7.75 13.58 -5.79
CA GLU A 34 7.75 12.32 -5.06
C GLU A 34 7.31 12.48 -3.61
N CYS A 35 7.76 13.55 -2.95
CA CYS A 35 7.37 13.85 -1.57
C CYS A 35 5.86 14.09 -1.44
N GLU A 36 5.24 14.81 -2.37
CA GLU A 36 3.80 15.10 -2.33
C GLU A 36 2.96 13.83 -2.54
N ILE A 37 3.39 12.96 -3.46
CA ILE A 37 2.77 11.65 -3.67
C ILE A 37 2.85 10.83 -2.37
N ILE A 38 4.02 10.81 -1.74
CA ILE A 38 4.25 10.03 -0.53
C ILE A 38 3.44 10.55 0.66
N ASP A 39 3.39 11.86 0.88
CA ASP A 39 2.68 12.46 2.01
C ASP A 39 1.17 12.16 1.98
N GLU A 40 0.56 12.14 0.79
CA GLU A 40 -0.86 11.76 0.64
C GLU A 40 -1.05 10.25 0.77
N LEU A 41 -0.19 9.44 0.13
CA LEU A 41 -0.31 7.98 0.16
C LEU A 41 -0.09 7.39 1.55
N ILE A 42 0.84 7.95 2.34
CA ILE A 42 1.21 7.37 3.64
C ILE A 42 0.01 7.33 4.60
N THR A 43 -0.85 8.35 4.53
CA THR A 43 -2.07 8.42 5.36
C THR A 43 -3.03 7.26 5.04
N GLY A 44 -3.29 7.00 3.76
CA GLY A 44 -4.12 5.87 3.35
C GLY A 44 -3.48 4.51 3.65
N LEU A 45 -2.17 4.39 3.44
CA LEU A 45 -1.41 3.17 3.73
C LEU A 45 -1.38 2.85 5.23
N ASP A 46 -1.26 3.87 6.10
CA ASP A 46 -1.35 3.72 7.55
C ASP A 46 -2.75 3.27 7.98
N THR A 47 -3.82 3.80 7.37
CA THR A 47 -5.18 3.32 7.63
C THR A 47 -5.33 1.85 7.25
N ILE A 48 -4.76 1.42 6.12
CA ILE A 48 -4.78 0.02 5.70
C ILE A 48 -3.97 -0.85 6.69
N GLU A 49 -2.80 -0.42 7.14
CA GLU A 49 -2.01 -1.12 8.17
C GLU A 49 -2.80 -1.25 9.48
N LEU A 50 -3.53 -0.21 9.88
CA LEU A 50 -4.40 -0.26 11.07
C LEU A 50 -5.56 -1.25 10.87
N LYS A 51 -6.24 -1.24 9.72
CA LYS A 51 -7.29 -2.23 9.40
C LYS A 51 -6.73 -3.65 9.42
N GLU A 52 -5.54 -3.84 8.84
CA GLU A 52 -4.80 -5.10 8.80
C GLU A 52 -4.48 -5.63 10.21
N ALA A 53 -3.99 -4.78 11.11
CA ALA A 53 -3.65 -5.17 12.49
C ALA A 53 -4.85 -5.73 13.30
N HIS A 54 -6.09 -5.43 12.89
CA HIS A 54 -7.32 -5.90 13.53
C HIS A 54 -7.90 -7.18 12.90
N ILE A 55 -7.21 -7.82 11.96
CA ILE A 55 -7.66 -9.10 11.39
C ILE A 55 -7.52 -10.22 12.43
N GLU A 56 -8.63 -10.60 13.07
CA GLU A 56 -8.66 -11.59 14.18
C GLU A 56 -8.11 -12.98 13.81
N ASN A 57 -8.27 -13.41 12.55
CA ASN A 57 -7.89 -14.74 12.07
C ASN A 57 -6.65 -14.75 11.15
N LYS A 58 -5.81 -13.70 11.22
CA LYS A 58 -4.66 -13.51 10.31
C LYS A 58 -3.75 -14.74 10.22
N ASN A 59 -3.47 -15.39 11.34
CA ASN A 59 -2.56 -16.56 11.40
C ASN A 59 -3.12 -17.83 10.73
N ASN A 60 -4.43 -17.88 10.46
CA ASN A 60 -5.09 -19.02 9.82
C ASN A 60 -5.32 -18.80 8.31
N MET A 61 -5.01 -17.61 7.80
CA MET A 61 -5.19 -17.29 6.39
C MET A 61 -4.05 -17.86 5.54
N THR A 62 -4.40 -18.36 4.36
CA THR A 62 -3.44 -18.54 3.29
C THR A 62 -2.94 -17.17 2.80
N ILE A 63 -1.78 -17.16 2.13
CA ILE A 63 -1.23 -15.92 1.54
C ILE A 63 -2.25 -15.28 0.58
N SER A 64 -2.92 -16.08 -0.26
CA SER A 64 -3.90 -15.57 -1.21
C SER A 64 -5.16 -15.00 -0.55
N GLU A 65 -5.61 -15.58 0.58
CA GLU A 65 -6.71 -15.01 1.36
C GLU A 65 -6.32 -13.67 1.99
N TYR A 66 -5.11 -13.61 2.55
CA TYR A 66 -4.56 -12.39 3.13
C TYR A 66 -4.40 -11.27 2.09
N GLU A 67 -3.80 -11.58 0.93
CA GLU A 67 -3.66 -10.64 -0.20
C GLU A 67 -5.03 -10.14 -0.69
N ARG A 68 -6.05 -11.00 -0.74
CA ARG A 68 -7.40 -10.59 -1.10
C ARG A 68 -8.02 -9.63 -0.07
N VAL A 69 -7.77 -9.82 1.21
CA VAL A 69 -8.22 -8.90 2.27
C VAL A 69 -7.53 -7.54 2.11
N LEU A 70 -6.21 -7.53 1.91
CA LEU A 70 -5.46 -6.29 1.69
C LEU A 70 -5.93 -5.55 0.44
N PHE A 71 -6.18 -6.27 -0.66
CA PHE A 71 -6.73 -5.67 -1.87
C PHE A 71 -8.08 -5.00 -1.58
N ASN A 72 -8.98 -5.65 -0.85
CA ASN A 72 -10.28 -5.07 -0.51
C ASN A 72 -10.14 -3.80 0.36
N TYR A 73 -9.24 -3.80 1.37
CA TYR A 73 -8.98 -2.60 2.16
C TYR A 73 -8.38 -1.48 1.32
N THR A 74 -7.51 -1.82 0.38
CA THR A 74 -6.93 -0.86 -0.57
C THR A 74 -7.99 -0.22 -1.45
N VAL A 75 -8.92 -1.03 -1.97
CA VAL A 75 -10.05 -0.56 -2.78
C VAL A 75 -10.96 0.37 -2.00
N GLU A 76 -11.28 0.01 -0.76
CA GLU A 76 -12.12 0.82 0.12
C GLU A 76 -11.45 2.14 0.50
N GLU A 77 -10.19 2.09 0.94
CA GLU A 77 -9.47 3.27 1.43
C GLU A 77 -9.23 4.29 0.34
N PHE A 78 -8.82 3.82 -0.84
CA PHE A 78 -8.52 4.70 -1.98
C PHE A 78 -9.70 4.88 -2.92
N ASP A 79 -10.91 4.44 -2.58
CA ASP A 79 -12.11 4.56 -3.42
C ASP A 79 -11.87 4.15 -4.89
N LEU A 80 -11.35 2.93 -5.08
CA LEU A 80 -10.95 2.46 -6.42
C LEU A 80 -12.13 1.86 -7.19
N ASP A 81 -12.31 2.33 -8.43
CA ASP A 81 -13.15 1.62 -9.41
C ASP A 81 -12.38 0.40 -9.97
N VAL A 82 -12.67 -0.75 -9.37
CA VAL A 82 -12.01 -2.04 -9.66
C VAL A 82 -12.25 -2.51 -11.11
N ASP A 83 -13.34 -2.07 -11.75
CA ASP A 83 -13.65 -2.46 -13.14
C ASP A 83 -12.75 -1.75 -14.16
N ARG A 84 -12.13 -0.62 -13.76
CA ARG A 84 -11.14 0.11 -14.56
C ARG A 84 -9.73 -0.48 -14.48
N LEU A 85 -9.48 -1.35 -13.50
CA LEU A 85 -8.17 -1.95 -13.28
C LEU A 85 -8.07 -3.31 -13.98
N ASN A 86 -6.93 -3.57 -14.62
CA ASN A 86 -6.65 -4.90 -15.15
C ASN A 86 -6.08 -5.81 -14.03
N ASN A 87 -5.95 -7.11 -14.29
CA ASN A 87 -5.45 -8.06 -13.28
C ASN A 87 -4.00 -7.79 -12.83
N THR A 88 -3.17 -7.21 -13.71
CA THR A 88 -1.81 -6.80 -13.37
C THR A 88 -1.83 -5.64 -12.40
N ASP A 89 -2.60 -4.58 -12.66
CA ASP A 89 -2.75 -3.44 -11.76
C ASP A 89 -3.26 -3.88 -10.38
N LYS A 90 -4.26 -4.78 -10.35
CA LYS A 90 -4.81 -5.35 -9.10
C LYS A 90 -3.76 -6.14 -8.32
N HIS A 91 -2.96 -6.93 -9.02
CA HIS A 91 -1.87 -7.68 -8.39
C HIS A 91 -0.78 -6.73 -7.86
N GLU A 92 -0.32 -5.79 -8.68
CA GLU A 92 0.77 -4.87 -8.35
C GLU A 92 0.43 -3.99 -7.14
N ILE A 93 -0.75 -3.35 -7.12
CA ILE A 93 -1.13 -2.52 -5.97
C ILE A 93 -1.21 -3.34 -4.67
N THR A 94 -1.69 -4.58 -4.76
CA THR A 94 -1.72 -5.50 -3.61
C THR A 94 -0.30 -5.81 -3.12
N GLN A 95 0.64 -6.06 -4.02
CA GLN A 95 2.03 -6.33 -3.67
C GLN A 95 2.73 -5.10 -3.09
N TYR A 96 2.44 -3.89 -3.59
CA TYR A 96 3.00 -2.66 -3.03
C TYR A 96 2.48 -2.38 -1.63
N VAL A 97 1.17 -2.51 -1.40
CA VAL A 97 0.56 -2.35 -0.07
C VAL A 97 1.08 -3.42 0.90
N TYR A 98 1.15 -4.68 0.46
CA TYR A 98 1.77 -5.75 1.25
C TYR A 98 3.22 -5.43 1.62
N GLY A 99 4.01 -4.94 0.64
CA GLY A 99 5.38 -4.53 0.83
C GLY A 99 5.53 -3.40 1.85
N TYR A 100 4.64 -2.39 1.78
CA TYR A 100 4.58 -1.28 2.75
C TYR A 100 4.44 -1.81 4.17
N ILE A 101 3.39 -2.59 4.42
CA ILE A 101 3.07 -3.17 5.72
C ILE A 101 4.23 -4.03 6.23
N TRP A 102 4.87 -4.82 5.37
CA TRP A 102 6.02 -5.62 5.76
C TRP A 102 7.24 -4.76 6.18
N LEU A 103 7.49 -3.66 5.47
CA LEU A 103 8.57 -2.72 5.78
C LEU A 103 8.33 -1.98 7.10
N THR A 104 7.09 -1.54 7.38
CA THR A 104 6.74 -0.89 8.65
C THR A 104 6.91 -1.86 9.83
N TYR A 105 6.40 -3.09 9.73
CA TYR A 105 6.60 -4.13 10.74
C TYR A 105 8.07 -4.39 11.04
N ARG A 106 8.91 -4.49 10.00
CA ARG A 106 10.36 -4.72 10.17
C ARG A 106 11.04 -3.54 10.86
N THR A 107 10.64 -2.32 10.52
CA THR A 107 11.21 -1.09 11.08
C THR A 107 10.83 -0.95 12.56
N ASN A 108 9.56 -1.16 12.90
CA ASN A 108 9.07 -1.16 14.28
C ASN A 108 9.75 -2.22 15.13
N LYS A 109 9.97 -3.42 14.59
CA LYS A 109 10.71 -4.49 15.28
C LYS A 109 12.18 -4.13 15.51
N LEU A 110 12.84 -3.43 14.58
CA LEU A 110 14.23 -2.99 14.77
C LEU A 110 14.35 -1.89 15.84
N ILE A 111 13.40 -0.96 15.90
CA ILE A 111 13.37 0.11 16.91
C ILE A 111 13.11 -0.46 18.32
N GLN A 112 12.21 -1.43 18.46
CA GLN A 112 11.89 -2.05 19.76
C GLN A 112 13.01 -2.94 20.33
N ASN A 113 13.96 -3.37 19.49
CA ASN A 113 15.09 -4.22 19.89
C ASN A 113 16.44 -3.49 19.95
N ALA A 114 16.43 -2.15 19.82
CA ALA A 114 17.59 -1.27 19.95
C ALA A 114 17.60 -0.58 21.32
#